data_AF-A0A5B9P719-F1
#
_entry.id   AF-A0A5B9P719-F1
#
_cell.length_a   1.000
_cell.length_b   1.000
_cell.length_c   1.000
_cell.angle_alpha   90.00
_cell.angle_beta   90.00
_cell.angle_gamma   90.00
#
_symmetry.space_group_name_H-M   'P 1'
#
loop_
_entity.id
_entity.type
_entity.pdbx_description
1 polymer ?
#
loop_
_entity_poly.entity_id
_entity_poly.type
_entity_poly.pdbx_seq_one_letter_code
_entity_poly.pdbx_strand_id
1 'polypeptide(L)'
;MKTDKSNRANSTLKRYADIMEPTELEQQPSKAETDAPLVKPNPAAEAADALAKPMFCLSLVFLVLLAGLVVAWVDVLPDPTDANLVADSQGAISWIDEFWKHPAVVTGYVLLGALLLIWPLFLIEPLYVRSLAKGHAMPSKNRFGWSCILCPPLRLAKSIPAKEGKIWLPRMGWRAPGKALHKEMERMFSKPMLIIAMLILPVLLIEFRFQELLQSTMWLKLLLSISMGLIWCAFTYEFILMVSSTKKKLFYVKKNWIDLAIILLPLVSFLRSFRVVRAAKVARFAKLQQLTKMGRVYRMRGLLAKTIRAFLVLELVHRILRTSPEKRLQKLLAQVEDKQDELRELEKQVKSVRAEIELQQSSEDLENAVPEIQAAALPLRNSE
;
A
#
# COMPACT_ATOMS: atom_id res chain seq x y z
N MET A 1 26.65 53.83 29.18
CA MET A 1 25.99 53.12 28.04
C MET A 1 26.50 51.69 27.79
N LYS A 2 26.90 50.93 28.82
CA LYS A 2 27.36 49.51 28.68
C LYS A 2 26.29 48.46 29.01
N THR A 3 25.08 48.89 29.36
CA THR A 3 24.01 48.04 29.88
C THR A 3 23.02 47.54 28.82
N ASP A 4 23.05 48.06 27.59
CA ASP A 4 22.01 47.76 26.59
C ASP A 4 22.39 46.63 25.61
N LYS A 5 23.70 46.45 25.31
CA LYS A 5 24.17 45.37 24.42
C LYS A 5 24.06 43.97 25.03
N SER A 6 24.15 43.85 26.36
CA SER A 6 23.96 42.57 27.06
C SER A 6 22.49 42.11 27.04
N ASN A 7 21.54 43.05 27.04
CA ASN A 7 20.11 42.74 27.04
C ASN A 7 19.61 42.26 25.66
N ARG A 8 20.21 42.72 24.56
CA ARG A 8 19.90 42.26 23.19
C ARG A 8 20.43 40.87 22.85
N ALA A 9 21.61 40.50 23.36
CA ALA A 9 22.17 39.16 23.17
C ALA A 9 21.34 38.09 23.91
N ASN A 10 20.83 38.41 25.09
CA ASN A 10 19.96 37.52 25.84
C ASN A 10 18.56 37.37 25.23
N SER A 11 18.01 38.39 24.56
CA SER A 11 16.68 38.27 23.92
C SER A 11 16.70 37.44 22.63
N THR A 12 17.85 37.36 21.94
CA THR A 12 18.02 36.54 20.74
C THR A 12 18.29 35.08 21.07
N LEU A 13 19.11 34.79 22.09
CA LEU A 13 19.26 33.43 22.60
C LEU A 13 17.95 32.88 23.19
N LYS A 14 17.14 33.73 23.83
CA LYS A 14 15.80 33.36 24.31
C LYS A 14 14.81 33.07 23.17
N ARG A 15 14.89 33.77 22.04
CA ARG A 15 14.11 33.45 20.83
C ARG A 15 14.58 32.19 20.12
N TYR A 16 15.88 31.86 20.14
CA TYR A 16 16.38 30.60 19.58
C TYR A 16 16.06 29.39 20.47
N ALA A 17 15.97 29.59 21.79
CA ALA A 17 15.49 28.58 22.73
C ALA A 17 13.98 28.28 22.59
N ASP A 18 13.15 29.28 22.24
CA ASP A 18 11.71 29.10 21.98
C ASP A 18 11.40 28.46 20.60
N ILE A 19 12.33 28.50 19.64
CA ILE A 19 12.14 27.93 18.28
C ILE A 19 12.72 26.50 18.18
N MET A 20 13.65 26.14 19.06
CA MET A 20 14.18 24.78 19.21
C MET A 20 13.41 24.02 20.30
N GLU A 21 12.08 23.94 20.15
CA GLU A 21 11.28 23.03 20.98
C GLU A 21 11.68 21.58 20.64
N PRO A 22 12.05 20.75 21.63
CA PRO A 22 12.50 19.39 21.39
C PRO A 22 11.32 18.54 20.93
N THR A 23 11.38 18.13 19.67
CA THR A 23 10.62 16.96 19.23
C THR A 23 11.25 15.74 19.91
N GLU A 24 10.58 15.26 20.95
CA GLU A 24 10.85 14.01 21.69
C GLU A 24 12.08 14.04 22.60
N LEU A 25 11.87 14.30 23.90
CA LEU A 25 12.31 13.48 25.04
C LEU A 25 11.75 14.07 26.35
N GLU A 26 11.26 13.19 27.23
CA GLU A 26 10.66 13.44 28.56
C GLU A 26 9.20 13.95 28.62
N GLN A 27 8.27 13.05 28.29
CA GLN A 27 7.08 12.90 29.15
C GLN A 27 7.52 12.29 30.49
N GLN A 28 7.99 13.12 31.43
CA GLN A 28 7.87 12.80 32.85
C GLN A 28 6.50 13.29 33.35
N PRO A 29 5.78 12.47 34.13
CA PRO A 29 4.38 12.69 34.44
C PRO A 29 4.21 13.91 35.34
N SER A 30 3.47 14.90 34.84
CA SER A 30 2.96 15.99 35.66
C SER A 30 2.13 15.41 36.81
N LYS A 31 2.55 15.68 38.04
CA LYS A 31 1.91 15.27 39.30
C LYS A 31 0.52 15.91 39.52
N ALA A 32 -0.05 16.54 38.50
CA ALA A 32 -1.37 17.15 38.48
C ALA A 32 -2.36 16.44 37.53
N GLU A 33 -2.00 15.26 37.02
CA GLU A 33 -2.86 14.42 36.18
C GLU A 33 -3.31 13.15 36.94
N THR A 34 -3.75 13.33 38.20
CA THR A 34 -4.32 12.23 39.02
C THR A 34 -5.85 12.30 39.08
N ASP A 35 -6.49 13.20 38.32
CA ASP A 35 -7.95 13.33 38.25
C ASP A 35 -8.43 13.51 36.79
N ALA A 36 -7.71 12.96 35.81
CA ALA A 36 -8.29 12.77 34.48
C ALA A 36 -9.47 11.78 34.65
N PRO A 37 -10.71 12.14 34.26
CA PRO A 37 -11.84 11.23 34.42
C PRO A 37 -11.50 9.96 33.66
N LEU A 38 -11.49 8.83 34.37
CA LEU A 38 -11.34 7.48 33.81
C LEU A 38 -12.23 7.38 32.57
N VAL A 39 -11.64 7.56 31.39
CA VAL A 39 -12.33 7.40 30.12
C VAL A 39 -12.76 5.95 30.12
N LYS A 40 -14.06 5.73 30.37
CA LYS A 40 -14.63 4.38 30.45
C LYS A 40 -14.19 3.62 29.20
N PRO A 41 -13.60 2.42 29.35
CA PRO A 41 -13.11 1.66 28.21
C PRO A 41 -14.26 1.48 27.23
N ASN A 42 -14.07 1.95 26.01
CA ASN A 42 -15.08 1.78 24.97
C ASN A 42 -15.18 0.28 24.66
N PRO A 43 -16.30 -0.40 24.95
CA PRO A 43 -16.41 -1.84 24.74
C PRO A 43 -16.23 -2.23 23.27
N ALA A 44 -16.51 -1.31 22.34
CA ALA A 44 -16.24 -1.51 20.91
C ALA A 44 -14.74 -1.49 20.57
N ALA A 45 -13.92 -0.76 21.33
CA ALA A 45 -12.46 -0.72 21.13
C ALA A 45 -11.78 -1.98 21.67
N GLU A 46 -12.25 -2.50 22.80
CA GLU A 46 -11.76 -3.76 23.39
C GLU A 46 -12.14 -4.97 22.52
N ALA A 47 -13.39 -5.03 22.05
CA ALA A 47 -13.82 -6.04 21.08
C ALA A 47 -12.99 -5.97 19.78
N ALA A 48 -12.63 -4.76 19.31
CA ALA A 48 -11.78 -4.61 18.14
C ALA A 48 -10.35 -5.12 18.35
N ASP A 49 -9.78 -4.97 19.55
CA ASP A 49 -8.46 -5.51 19.90
C ASP A 49 -8.47 -7.04 19.94
N ALA A 50 -9.50 -7.64 20.53
CA ALA A 50 -9.68 -9.09 20.58
C ALA A 50 -9.91 -9.72 19.19
N LEU A 51 -10.69 -9.05 18.34
CA LEU A 51 -11.04 -9.53 17.00
C LEU A 51 -9.96 -9.29 15.94
N ALA A 52 -9.00 -8.38 16.18
CA ALA A 52 -7.99 -8.01 15.18
C ALA A 52 -7.15 -9.20 14.70
N LYS A 53 -6.59 -9.99 15.62
CA LYS A 53 -5.78 -11.18 15.32
C LYS A 53 -6.58 -12.27 14.57
N PRO A 54 -7.72 -12.76 15.08
CA PRO A 54 -8.47 -13.82 14.40
C PRO A 54 -8.99 -13.37 13.04
N MET A 55 -9.44 -12.12 12.90
CA MET A 55 -9.90 -11.60 11.60
C MET A 55 -8.77 -11.45 10.59
N PHE A 56 -7.56 -11.10 11.04
CA PHE A 56 -6.38 -11.09 10.18
C PHE A 56 -6.06 -12.50 9.68
N CYS A 57 -6.00 -13.49 10.58
CA CYS A 57 -5.76 -14.88 10.21
C CYS A 57 -6.84 -15.42 9.28
N LEU A 58 -8.12 -15.14 9.55
CA LEU A 58 -9.23 -15.55 8.71
C LEU A 58 -9.14 -14.94 7.30
N SER A 59 -8.75 -13.67 7.21
CA SER A 59 -8.56 -12.98 5.91
C SER A 59 -7.36 -13.53 5.15
N LEU A 60 -6.28 -13.92 5.84
CA LEU A 60 -5.15 -14.62 5.23
C LEU A 60 -5.55 -16.01 4.71
N VAL A 61 -6.29 -16.80 5.49
CA VAL A 61 -6.81 -18.10 5.06
C VAL A 61 -7.73 -17.94 3.85
N PHE A 62 -8.62 -16.94 3.87
CA PHE A 62 -9.47 -16.62 2.72
C PHE A 62 -8.63 -16.30 1.47
N LEU A 63 -7.55 -15.52 1.62
CA LEU A 63 -6.66 -15.19 0.51
C LEU A 63 -5.95 -16.42 -0.06
N VAL A 64 -5.49 -17.33 0.79
CA VAL A 64 -4.86 -18.60 0.36
C VAL A 64 -5.86 -19.50 -0.36
N LEU A 65 -7.08 -19.64 0.17
CA LEU A 65 -8.15 -20.39 -0.50
C LEU A 65 -8.52 -19.76 -1.84
N LEU A 66 -8.55 -18.42 -1.93
CA LEU A 66 -8.78 -17.70 -3.17
C LEU A 66 -7.66 -17.94 -4.18
N ALA A 67 -6.39 -17.99 -3.75
CA ALA A 67 -5.26 -18.33 -4.60
C ALA A 67 -5.37 -19.76 -5.16
N GLY A 68 -5.68 -20.73 -4.29
CA GLY A 68 -5.93 -22.11 -4.69
C GLY A 68 -7.10 -22.23 -5.67
N LEU A 69 -8.17 -21.46 -5.44
CA LEU A 69 -9.32 -21.41 -6.35
C LEU A 69 -8.91 -20.88 -7.73
N VAL A 70 -8.17 -19.77 -7.77
CA VAL A 70 -7.69 -19.17 -9.02
C VAL A 70 -6.84 -20.18 -9.80
N VAL A 71 -5.91 -20.88 -9.15
CA VAL A 71 -5.05 -21.89 -9.79
C VAL A 71 -5.89 -23.06 -10.31
N ALA A 72 -6.73 -23.65 -9.47
CA ALA A 72 -7.57 -24.79 -9.84
C ALA A 72 -8.48 -24.47 -11.04
N TRP A 73 -9.00 -23.24 -11.11
CA TRP A 73 -9.88 -22.81 -12.21
C TRP A 73 -9.14 -22.39 -13.48
N VAL A 74 -7.89 -21.91 -13.37
CA VAL A 74 -7.04 -21.64 -14.53
C VAL A 74 -6.70 -22.95 -15.26
N ASP A 75 -6.41 -24.02 -14.52
CA ASP A 75 -6.07 -25.34 -15.08
C ASP A 75 -7.27 -26.11 -15.65
N VAL A 76 -8.50 -25.69 -15.33
CA VAL A 76 -9.77 -26.32 -15.77
C VAL A 76 -10.27 -25.78 -17.11
N LEU A 77 -9.75 -24.64 -17.58
CA LEU A 77 -10.27 -24.03 -18.80
C LEU A 77 -9.93 -24.90 -20.02
N PRO A 78 -10.93 -25.37 -20.80
CA PRO A 78 -10.65 -26.16 -22.00
C PRO A 78 -9.88 -25.34 -23.03
N ASP A 79 -8.93 -25.97 -23.73
CA ASP A 79 -8.29 -25.35 -24.89
C ASP A 79 -9.39 -25.12 -25.96
N PRO A 80 -9.58 -23.89 -26.48
CA PRO A 80 -10.66 -23.58 -27.42
C PRO A 80 -10.64 -24.37 -28.74
N THR A 81 -9.63 -25.21 -28.98
CA THR A 81 -9.62 -26.21 -30.07
C THR A 81 -10.61 -27.34 -29.85
N ASP A 82 -11.01 -27.64 -28.61
CA ASP A 82 -12.02 -28.64 -28.26
C ASP A 82 -13.45 -28.11 -28.41
N ALA A 83 -13.62 -26.83 -28.73
CA ALA A 83 -14.94 -26.22 -28.97
C ALA A 83 -15.69 -26.84 -30.16
N ASN A 84 -15.01 -27.61 -31.01
CA ASN A 84 -15.65 -28.40 -32.06
C ASN A 84 -16.47 -29.58 -31.51
N LEU A 85 -16.18 -30.07 -30.28
CA LEU A 85 -16.97 -31.11 -29.59
C LEU A 85 -18.30 -30.56 -29.03
N VAL A 86 -18.38 -29.26 -28.79
CA VAL A 86 -19.57 -28.57 -28.24
C VAL A 86 -20.61 -28.26 -29.33
N ALA A 87 -20.26 -28.46 -30.61
CA ALA A 87 -21.16 -28.23 -31.73
C ALA A 87 -22.23 -29.34 -31.88
N ASP A 88 -22.00 -30.52 -31.33
CA ASP A 88 -22.99 -31.60 -31.28
C ASP A 88 -23.72 -31.64 -29.94
N SER A 89 -25.06 -31.71 -29.98
CA SER A 89 -25.91 -31.66 -28.79
C SER A 89 -25.74 -32.88 -27.87
N GLN A 90 -25.39 -34.04 -28.43
CA GLN A 90 -25.11 -35.26 -27.67
C GLN A 90 -23.68 -35.27 -27.12
N GLY A 91 -22.68 -34.86 -27.92
CA GLY A 91 -21.31 -34.63 -27.46
C GLY A 91 -21.19 -33.55 -26.37
N ALA A 92 -22.03 -32.51 -26.42
CA ALA A 92 -22.06 -31.47 -25.39
C ALA A 92 -22.59 -31.99 -24.04
N ILE A 93 -23.52 -32.95 -24.04
CA ILE A 93 -24.09 -33.50 -22.79
C ILE A 93 -23.08 -34.45 -22.13
N SER A 94 -22.42 -35.33 -22.89
CA SER A 94 -21.37 -36.22 -22.37
C SER A 94 -20.15 -35.43 -21.88
N TRP A 95 -19.72 -34.42 -22.64
CA TRP A 95 -18.62 -33.52 -22.24
C TRP A 95 -18.92 -32.78 -20.94
N ILE A 96 -20.15 -32.31 -20.72
CA ILE A 96 -20.51 -31.65 -19.45
C ILE A 96 -20.37 -32.65 -18.30
N ASP A 97 -20.85 -33.87 -18.45
CA ASP A 97 -20.79 -34.88 -17.38
C ASP A 97 -19.34 -35.30 -17.05
N GLU A 98 -18.49 -35.38 -18.07
CA GLU A 98 -17.06 -35.65 -17.92
C GLU A 98 -16.29 -34.45 -17.32
N PHE A 99 -16.68 -33.23 -17.69
CA PHE A 99 -16.18 -31.98 -17.11
C PHE A 99 -16.46 -31.91 -15.59
N TRP A 100 -17.66 -32.26 -15.14
CA TRP A 100 -17.99 -32.26 -13.69
C TRP A 100 -17.22 -33.32 -12.90
N LYS A 101 -16.79 -34.40 -13.55
CA LYS A 101 -15.99 -35.47 -12.92
C LYS A 101 -14.50 -35.14 -12.85
N HIS A 102 -14.05 -34.11 -13.57
CA HIS A 102 -12.64 -33.73 -13.55
C HIS A 102 -12.23 -33.28 -12.13
N PRO A 103 -11.17 -33.85 -11.54
CA PRO A 103 -10.82 -33.63 -10.13
C PRO A 103 -10.53 -32.16 -9.80
N ALA A 104 -10.02 -31.40 -10.77
CA ALA A 104 -9.78 -29.97 -10.61
C ALA A 104 -11.08 -29.14 -10.49
N VAL A 105 -12.18 -29.58 -11.14
CA VAL A 105 -13.50 -28.94 -11.03
C VAL A 105 -14.08 -29.16 -9.64
N VAL A 106 -14.05 -30.42 -9.15
CA VAL A 106 -14.48 -30.77 -7.80
C VAL A 106 -13.69 -29.98 -6.76
N THR A 107 -12.36 -29.94 -6.88
CA THR A 107 -11.47 -29.17 -6.00
C THR A 107 -11.83 -27.68 -6.01
N GLY A 108 -12.08 -27.10 -7.19
CA GLY A 108 -12.53 -25.73 -7.34
C GLY A 108 -13.84 -25.44 -6.63
N TYR A 109 -14.83 -26.35 -6.67
CA TYR A 109 -16.09 -26.18 -5.97
C TYR A 109 -15.96 -26.35 -4.46
N VAL A 110 -15.11 -27.27 -3.98
CA VAL A 110 -14.81 -27.42 -2.54
C VAL A 110 -14.17 -26.14 -2.00
N LEU A 111 -13.19 -25.57 -2.71
CA LEU A 111 -12.56 -24.31 -2.34
C LEU A 111 -13.55 -23.14 -2.36
N LEU A 112 -14.43 -23.08 -3.36
CA LEU A 112 -15.49 -22.09 -3.43
C LEU A 112 -16.47 -22.23 -2.27
N GLY A 113 -16.87 -23.45 -1.92
CA GLY A 113 -17.72 -23.75 -0.77
C GLY A 113 -17.09 -23.30 0.55
N ALA A 114 -15.79 -23.58 0.74
CA ALA A 114 -15.03 -23.12 1.89
C ALA A 114 -14.98 -21.59 1.98
N LEU A 115 -14.75 -20.89 0.86
CA LEU A 115 -14.78 -19.43 0.78
C LEU A 115 -16.17 -18.88 1.15
N LEU A 116 -17.23 -19.48 0.63
CA LEU A 116 -18.62 -19.10 0.94
C LEU A 116 -18.97 -19.35 2.41
N LEU A 117 -18.43 -20.40 3.03
CA LEU A 117 -18.63 -20.72 4.45
C LEU A 117 -17.90 -19.73 5.37
N ILE A 118 -16.73 -19.25 4.97
CA ILE A 118 -15.97 -18.25 5.72
C ILE A 118 -16.58 -16.84 5.56
N TRP A 119 -17.19 -16.55 4.41
CA TRP A 119 -17.76 -15.25 4.09
C TRP A 119 -18.72 -14.66 5.16
N PRO A 120 -19.70 -15.39 5.73
CA PRO A 120 -20.57 -14.86 6.77
C PRO A 120 -19.84 -14.40 8.03
N LEU A 121 -18.66 -14.96 8.36
CA LEU A 121 -17.90 -14.49 9.53
C LEU A 121 -17.45 -13.03 9.38
N PHE A 122 -17.14 -12.59 8.15
CA PHE A 122 -16.80 -11.19 7.86
C PHE A 122 -18.02 -10.25 7.90
N LEU A 123 -19.24 -10.79 7.79
CA LEU A 123 -20.49 -10.04 7.96
C LEU A 123 -20.85 -9.87 9.44
N ILE A 124 -20.58 -10.89 10.27
CA ILE A 124 -20.91 -10.87 11.70
C ILE A 124 -20.08 -9.82 12.45
N GLU A 125 -18.80 -9.66 12.12
CA GLU A 125 -17.91 -8.70 12.80
C GLU A 125 -18.43 -7.24 12.82
N PRO A 126 -18.72 -6.58 11.67
CA PRO A 126 -19.20 -5.21 11.67
C PRO A 126 -20.58 -5.09 12.33
N LEU A 127 -21.41 -6.14 12.29
CA LEU A 127 -22.70 -6.18 13.00
C LEU A 127 -22.49 -6.24 14.51
N TYR A 128 -21.56 -7.07 14.99
CA TYR A 128 -21.21 -7.23 16.40
C TYR A 128 -20.64 -5.93 16.99
N VAL A 129 -19.65 -5.33 16.32
CA VAL A 129 -19.04 -4.06 16.74
C VAL A 129 -20.06 -2.92 16.73
N ARG A 130 -20.99 -2.90 15.75
CA ARG A 130 -22.07 -1.91 15.71
C ARG A 130 -23.10 -2.12 16.81
N SER A 131 -23.39 -3.38 17.17
CA SER A 131 -24.32 -3.70 18.26
C SER A 131 -23.78 -3.21 19.60
N LEU A 132 -22.47 -3.38 19.85
CA LEU A 132 -21.79 -2.89 21.06
C LEU A 132 -21.64 -1.35 21.10
N ALA A 133 -21.68 -0.70 19.94
CA ALA A 133 -21.57 0.76 19.83
C ALA A 133 -22.90 1.51 20.01
N LYS A 134 -24.02 0.81 20.27
CA LYS A 134 -25.33 1.42 20.54
C LYS A 134 -25.24 2.29 21.82
N GLY A 135 -24.98 3.59 21.64
CA GLY A 135 -24.86 4.56 22.73
C GLY A 135 -23.71 5.56 22.56
N HIS A 136 -22.75 5.30 21.67
CA HIS A 136 -21.66 6.22 21.35
C HIS A 136 -21.80 6.74 19.92
N ALA A 137 -21.61 8.05 19.72
CA ALA A 137 -21.72 8.68 18.41
C ALA A 137 -20.62 8.17 17.46
N MET A 138 -20.92 7.14 16.67
CA MET A 138 -20.02 6.72 15.59
C MET A 138 -20.11 7.71 14.43
N PRO A 139 -18.97 8.15 13.86
CA PRO A 139 -18.96 9.03 12.70
C PRO A 139 -19.68 8.37 11.50
N SER A 140 -20.64 9.10 10.91
CA SER A 140 -21.62 8.59 9.93
C SER A 140 -21.04 8.16 8.56
N LYS A 141 -19.73 8.32 8.33
CA LYS A 141 -19.06 7.96 7.07
C LYS A 141 -18.79 6.46 6.95
N ASN A 142 -19.80 5.64 7.23
CA ASN A 142 -19.71 4.18 7.31
C ASN A 142 -19.92 3.45 5.96
N ARG A 143 -19.84 4.17 4.83
CA ARG A 143 -19.96 3.58 3.47
C ARG A 143 -18.93 2.48 3.17
N PHE A 144 -17.81 2.48 3.91
CA PHE A 144 -16.73 1.51 3.75
C PHE A 144 -16.89 0.20 4.55
N GLY A 145 -17.93 0.04 5.38
CA GLY A 145 -18.29 -1.26 5.94
C GLY A 145 -18.68 -2.28 4.86
N TRP A 146 -19.39 -1.79 3.84
CA TRP A 146 -19.94 -2.58 2.74
C TRP A 146 -18.90 -3.08 1.74
N SER A 147 -17.79 -2.36 1.54
CA SER A 147 -16.74 -2.80 0.62
C SER A 147 -15.97 -4.03 1.11
N CYS A 148 -15.93 -4.29 2.42
CA CYS A 148 -15.37 -5.53 2.98
C CYS A 148 -16.28 -6.74 2.78
N ILE A 149 -17.59 -6.51 2.62
CA ILE A 149 -18.55 -7.55 2.28
C ILE A 149 -18.26 -8.07 0.87
N LEU A 150 -17.94 -7.17 -0.07
CA LEU A 150 -17.68 -7.56 -1.46
C LEU A 150 -16.30 -8.20 -1.66
N CYS A 151 -15.29 -7.75 -0.92
CA CYS A 151 -13.92 -8.29 -1.01
C CYS A 151 -13.32 -8.52 0.38
N PRO A 152 -13.53 -9.70 0.98
CA PRO A 152 -12.99 -10.08 2.29
C PRO A 152 -11.47 -9.93 2.48
N PRO A 153 -10.60 -10.15 1.46
CA PRO A 153 -9.16 -9.95 1.61
C PRO A 153 -8.77 -8.50 1.99
N LEU A 154 -9.59 -7.50 1.61
CA LEU A 154 -9.31 -6.11 1.99
C LEU A 154 -9.43 -5.85 3.49
N ARG A 155 -9.92 -6.83 4.28
CA ARG A 155 -9.98 -6.75 5.74
C ARG A 155 -8.59 -6.77 6.39
N LEU A 156 -7.58 -7.40 5.76
CA LEU A 156 -6.21 -7.61 6.25
C LEU A 156 -5.53 -6.38 6.85
N ALA A 157 -5.79 -5.18 6.32
CA ALA A 157 -5.14 -3.96 6.80
C ALA A 157 -6.10 -2.79 6.99
N LYS A 158 -7.41 -3.06 7.14
CA LYS A 158 -8.41 -2.01 7.21
C LYS A 158 -8.33 -1.21 8.52
N SER A 159 -8.56 0.09 8.39
CA SER A 159 -8.70 1.00 9.53
C SER A 159 -10.02 0.77 10.27
N ILE A 160 -9.94 0.60 11.59
CA ILE A 160 -11.13 0.42 12.42
C ILE A 160 -11.56 1.77 13.01
N PRO A 161 -12.82 2.22 12.80
CA PRO A 161 -13.30 3.49 13.35
C PRO A 161 -13.22 3.57 14.87
N ALA A 162 -13.41 2.45 15.58
CA ALA A 162 -13.35 2.37 17.04
C ALA A 162 -11.95 2.69 17.62
N LYS A 163 -10.88 2.61 16.81
CA LYS A 163 -9.49 2.97 17.17
C LYS A 163 -9.00 4.16 16.34
N GLU A 164 -9.86 5.16 16.11
CA GLU A 164 -9.52 6.39 15.40
C GLU A 164 -9.01 6.17 13.95
N GLY A 165 -9.37 5.03 13.35
CA GLY A 165 -8.90 4.67 12.02
C GLY A 165 -7.47 4.12 11.97
N LYS A 166 -6.93 3.60 13.08
CA LYS A 166 -5.68 2.83 13.09
C LYS A 166 -5.87 1.47 12.40
N ILE A 167 -4.80 0.98 11.77
CA ILE A 167 -4.73 -0.35 11.14
C ILE A 167 -3.91 -1.27 12.03
N TRP A 168 -4.33 -2.54 12.14
CA TRP A 168 -3.58 -3.55 12.89
C TRP A 168 -2.69 -4.36 11.93
N LEU A 169 -1.42 -4.52 12.31
CA LEU A 169 -0.45 -5.34 11.57
C LEU A 169 0.17 -6.36 12.54
N PRO A 170 0.37 -7.63 12.13
CA PRO A 170 0.81 -8.71 13.02
C PRO A 170 2.17 -8.46 13.67
N ARG A 171 3.05 -7.67 13.04
CA ARG A 171 4.38 -7.31 13.57
C ARG A 171 4.49 -5.91 14.18
N MET A 172 3.60 -4.98 13.81
CA MET A 172 3.71 -3.56 14.19
C MET A 172 2.58 -3.09 15.11
N GLY A 173 1.60 -3.95 15.37
CA GLY A 173 0.42 -3.62 16.17
C GLY A 173 -0.44 -2.54 15.50
N TRP A 174 -1.07 -1.71 16.31
CA TRP A 174 -1.92 -0.61 15.84
C TRP A 174 -1.09 0.58 15.40
N ARG A 175 -1.18 0.93 14.12
CA ARG A 175 -0.52 2.12 13.55
C ARG A 175 -1.50 2.98 12.76
N ALA A 176 -1.32 4.29 12.80
CA ALA A 176 -2.12 5.20 12.00
C ALA A 176 -1.69 5.15 10.52
N PRO A 177 -2.61 5.07 9.55
CA PRO A 177 -2.26 5.08 8.13
C PRO A 177 -1.66 6.44 7.75
N GLY A 178 -0.45 6.45 7.17
CA GLY A 178 0.30 7.68 6.92
C GLY A 178 1.55 7.49 6.06
N LYS A 179 2.25 8.60 5.78
CA LYS A 179 3.48 8.60 4.96
C LYS A 179 4.61 7.78 5.61
N ALA A 180 4.72 7.83 6.94
CA ALA A 180 5.73 7.07 7.70
C ALA A 180 5.52 5.56 7.57
N LEU A 181 4.30 5.08 7.88
CA LEU A 181 3.94 3.66 7.73
C LEU A 181 4.08 3.18 6.29
N HIS A 182 3.74 4.02 5.31
CA HIS A 182 3.91 3.68 3.90
C HIS A 182 5.38 3.49 3.53
N LYS A 183 6.28 4.37 4.00
CA LYS A 183 7.73 4.29 3.76
C LYS A 183 8.34 3.05 4.41
N GLU A 184 7.90 2.69 5.61
CA GLU A 184 8.33 1.46 6.29
C GLU A 184 7.87 0.21 5.54
N MET A 185 6.58 0.16 5.16
CA MET A 185 6.04 -0.91 4.33
C MET A 185 6.80 -0.99 3.00
N GLU A 186 7.16 0.14 2.39
CA GLU A 186 7.88 0.19 1.11
C GLU A 186 9.26 -0.43 1.26
N ARG A 187 9.96 -0.09 2.33
CA ARG A 187 11.27 -0.67 2.64
C ARG A 187 11.19 -2.17 2.92
N MET A 188 10.18 -2.60 3.67
CA MET A 188 10.00 -4.03 4.00
C MET A 188 9.60 -4.86 2.79
N PHE A 189 8.76 -4.31 1.90
CA PHE A 189 8.25 -5.05 0.74
C PHE A 189 9.10 -4.89 -0.52
N SER A 190 9.98 -3.90 -0.62
CA SER A 190 10.88 -3.72 -1.79
C SER A 190 11.71 -4.97 -2.11
N LYS A 191 12.22 -5.67 -1.08
CA LYS A 191 13.05 -6.87 -1.26
C LYS A 191 12.20 -8.12 -1.58
N PRO A 192 11.16 -8.49 -0.80
CA PRO A 192 10.28 -9.61 -1.13
C PRO A 192 9.66 -9.50 -2.52
N MET A 193 9.16 -8.32 -2.89
CA MET A 193 8.62 -7.99 -4.20
C MET A 193 9.58 -8.38 -5.31
N LEU A 194 10.86 -7.97 -5.22
CA LEU A 194 11.87 -8.29 -6.22
C LEU A 194 12.20 -9.79 -6.27
N ILE A 195 12.27 -10.48 -5.13
CA ILE A 195 12.55 -11.92 -5.07
C ILE A 195 11.43 -12.72 -5.72
N ILE A 196 10.18 -12.42 -5.39
CA ILE A 196 9.00 -13.11 -5.95
C ILE A 196 8.92 -12.84 -7.45
N ALA A 197 9.18 -11.60 -7.85
CA ALA A 197 9.19 -11.21 -9.25
C ALA A 197 10.36 -11.89 -10.02
N MET A 198 11.51 -12.13 -9.39
CA MET A 198 12.57 -12.95 -9.97
C MET A 198 12.16 -14.42 -10.08
N LEU A 199 11.42 -14.94 -9.10
CA LEU A 199 10.97 -16.34 -9.04
C LEU A 199 9.90 -16.69 -10.07
N ILE A 200 9.10 -15.71 -10.53
CA ILE A 200 8.11 -15.95 -11.59
C ILE A 200 8.79 -16.33 -12.92
N LEU A 201 9.98 -15.81 -13.18
CA LEU A 201 10.71 -16.00 -14.43
C LEU A 201 11.17 -17.44 -14.66
N PRO A 202 11.85 -18.13 -13.71
CA PRO A 202 12.17 -19.55 -13.86
C PRO A 202 10.92 -20.42 -13.88
N VAL A 203 9.86 -20.07 -13.12
CA VAL A 203 8.58 -20.80 -13.18
C VAL A 203 7.98 -20.75 -14.58
N LEU A 204 7.92 -19.56 -15.19
CA LEU A 204 7.45 -19.37 -16.56
C LEU A 204 8.35 -20.07 -17.59
N LEU A 205 9.67 -20.04 -17.41
CA LEU A 205 10.63 -20.67 -18.30
C LEU A 205 10.45 -22.19 -18.30
N ILE A 206 10.27 -22.80 -17.13
CA ILE A 206 10.04 -24.23 -16.98
C ILE A 206 8.68 -24.60 -17.60
N GLU A 207 7.64 -23.82 -17.32
CA GLU A 207 6.30 -24.03 -17.91
C GLU A 207 6.33 -23.98 -19.44
N PHE A 208 7.14 -23.11 -20.04
CA PHE A 208 7.21 -22.95 -21.50
C PHE A 208 8.11 -23.97 -22.19
N ARG A 209 9.27 -24.29 -21.62
CA ARG A 209 10.26 -25.20 -22.24
C ARG A 209 9.91 -26.67 -22.08
N PHE A 210 9.23 -27.04 -21.01
CA PHE A 210 9.02 -28.44 -20.63
C PHE A 210 7.55 -28.85 -20.65
N GLN A 211 6.76 -28.32 -21.60
CA GLN A 211 5.33 -28.65 -21.71
C GLN A 211 5.06 -30.16 -21.83
N GLU A 212 5.90 -30.88 -22.57
CA GLU A 212 5.76 -32.34 -22.73
C GLU A 212 6.05 -33.12 -21.45
N LEU A 213 7.08 -32.73 -20.69
CA LEU A 213 7.40 -33.34 -19.38
C LEU A 213 6.37 -33.01 -18.30
N LEU A 214 5.70 -31.86 -18.40
CA LEU A 214 4.62 -31.47 -17.50
C LEU A 214 3.37 -32.33 -17.71
N GLN A 215 3.15 -32.85 -18.92
CA GLN A 215 2.04 -33.77 -19.19
C GLN A 215 2.30 -35.18 -18.64
N SER A 216 3.57 -35.62 -18.61
CA SER A 216 3.92 -36.94 -18.10
C SER A 216 4.09 -37.00 -16.58
N THR A 217 4.47 -35.89 -15.93
CA THR A 217 4.84 -35.88 -14.50
C THR A 217 3.87 -35.05 -13.64
N MET A 218 2.97 -35.73 -12.92
CA MET A 218 1.96 -35.10 -12.06
C MET A 218 2.55 -34.19 -10.96
N TRP A 219 3.64 -34.61 -10.31
CA TRP A 219 4.27 -33.84 -9.23
C TRP A 219 4.86 -32.51 -9.69
N LEU A 220 5.47 -32.48 -10.88
CA LEU A 220 6.05 -31.27 -11.44
C LEU A 220 4.96 -30.25 -11.79
N LYS A 221 3.86 -30.72 -12.39
CA LYS A 221 2.66 -29.90 -12.63
C LYS A 221 2.10 -29.33 -11.33
N LEU A 222 1.93 -30.17 -10.30
CA LEU A 222 1.44 -29.72 -8.99
C LEU A 222 2.35 -28.66 -8.37
N LEU A 223 3.67 -28.85 -8.41
CA LEU A 223 4.64 -27.90 -7.87
C LEU A 223 4.58 -26.55 -8.59
N LEU A 224 4.45 -26.55 -9.92
CA LEU A 224 4.28 -25.32 -10.71
C LEU A 224 2.96 -24.62 -10.37
N SER A 225 1.85 -25.36 -10.30
CA SER A 225 0.55 -24.81 -9.94
C SER A 225 0.56 -24.20 -8.53
N ILE A 226 1.17 -24.87 -7.55
CA ILE A 226 1.35 -24.34 -6.19
C ILE A 226 2.22 -23.08 -6.21
N SER A 227 3.34 -23.10 -6.95
CA SER A 227 4.25 -21.95 -7.06
C SER A 227 3.54 -20.73 -7.64
N MET A 228 2.74 -20.92 -8.69
CA MET A 228 1.94 -19.85 -9.29
C MET A 228 0.89 -19.29 -8.32
N GLY A 229 0.22 -20.16 -7.55
CA GLY A 229 -0.71 -19.75 -6.50
C GLY A 229 -0.02 -18.95 -5.38
N LEU A 230 1.15 -19.40 -4.93
CA LEU A 230 1.95 -18.71 -3.90
C LEU A 230 2.44 -17.35 -4.38
N ILE A 231 2.94 -17.26 -5.61
CA ILE A 231 3.38 -16.00 -6.23
C ILE A 231 2.19 -15.02 -6.27
N TRP A 232 1.03 -15.45 -6.76
CA TRP A 232 -0.16 -14.61 -6.81
C TRP A 232 -0.63 -14.19 -5.41
N CYS A 233 -0.64 -15.12 -4.46
CA CYS A 233 -1.02 -14.85 -3.07
C CYS A 233 -0.10 -13.80 -2.45
N ALA A 234 1.22 -13.91 -2.66
CA ALA A 234 2.20 -12.98 -2.13
C ALA A 234 2.07 -11.58 -2.73
N PHE A 235 1.91 -11.47 -4.06
CA PHE A 235 1.63 -10.19 -4.74
C PHE A 235 0.33 -9.55 -4.24
N THR A 236 -0.72 -10.34 -4.12
CA THR A 236 -2.03 -9.85 -3.66
C THR A 236 -1.95 -9.37 -2.22
N TYR A 237 -1.30 -10.14 -1.35
CA TYR A 237 -1.07 -9.78 0.04
C TYR A 237 -0.30 -8.46 0.16
N GLU A 238 0.84 -8.34 -0.54
CA GLU A 238 1.65 -7.12 -0.54
C GLU A 238 0.85 -5.90 -1.01
N PHE A 239 0.17 -6.03 -2.15
CA PHE A 239 -0.62 -4.94 -2.72
C PHE A 239 -1.75 -4.49 -1.79
N ILE A 240 -2.45 -5.43 -1.14
CA ILE A 240 -3.49 -5.12 -0.15
C ILE A 240 -2.91 -4.31 1.01
N LEU A 241 -1.78 -4.73 1.58
CA LEU A 241 -1.13 -4.00 2.68
C LEU A 241 -0.69 -2.60 2.24
N MET A 242 -0.12 -2.48 1.05
CA MET A 242 0.35 -1.21 0.51
C MET A 242 -0.75 -0.19 0.25
N VAL A 243 -1.82 -0.64 -0.40
CA VAL A 243 -3.01 0.18 -0.64
C VAL A 243 -3.60 0.64 0.69
N SER A 244 -3.60 -0.23 1.70
CA SER A 244 -4.21 0.10 2.99
C SER A 244 -3.39 1.06 3.85
N SER A 245 -2.06 1.04 3.73
CA SER A 245 -1.21 2.02 4.41
C SER A 245 -1.35 3.43 3.83
N THR A 246 -1.92 3.59 2.64
CA THR A 246 -2.00 4.87 1.93
C THR A 246 -3.34 5.57 2.15
N LYS A 247 -3.31 6.85 2.54
CA LYS A 247 -4.54 7.67 2.72
C LYS A 247 -5.32 7.84 1.39
N LYS A 248 -4.63 8.02 0.27
CA LYS A 248 -5.20 8.18 -1.09
C LYS A 248 -5.13 6.88 -1.91
N LYS A 249 -5.97 5.89 -1.59
CA LYS A 249 -5.98 4.54 -2.20
C LYS A 249 -6.04 4.57 -3.74
N LEU A 250 -6.94 5.37 -4.31
CA LEU A 250 -7.10 5.46 -5.77
C LEU A 250 -5.86 6.02 -6.48
N PHE A 251 -5.16 6.97 -5.86
CA PHE A 251 -3.91 7.50 -6.40
C PHE A 251 -2.83 6.42 -6.44
N TYR A 252 -2.74 5.62 -5.37
CA TYR A 252 -1.80 4.49 -5.31
C TYR A 252 -2.12 3.42 -6.36
N VAL A 253 -3.39 3.07 -6.53
CA VAL A 253 -3.83 2.09 -7.53
C VAL A 253 -3.50 2.57 -8.95
N LYS A 254 -3.72 3.84 -9.26
CA LYS A 254 -3.34 4.41 -10.57
C LYS A 254 -1.82 4.40 -10.77
N LYS A 255 -1.05 4.67 -9.72
CA LYS A 255 0.41 4.65 -9.77
C LYS A 255 0.98 3.25 -9.99
N ASN A 256 0.39 2.24 -9.36
CA ASN A 256 0.79 0.83 -9.44
C ASN A 256 -0.28 0.00 -10.17
N TRP A 257 -0.71 0.50 -11.33
CA TRP A 257 -1.76 -0.15 -12.11
C TRP A 257 -1.31 -1.52 -12.67
N ILE A 258 0.00 -1.70 -12.87
CA ILE A 258 0.60 -2.96 -13.29
C ILE A 258 0.39 -4.01 -12.22
N ASP A 259 0.80 -3.77 -10.97
CA ASP A 259 0.60 -4.69 -9.84
C ASP A 259 -0.87 -5.07 -9.69
N LEU A 260 -1.78 -4.10 -9.86
CA LEU A 260 -3.21 -4.38 -9.90
C LEU A 260 -3.59 -5.30 -11.07
N ALA A 261 -3.07 -5.08 -12.27
CA ALA A 261 -3.35 -5.92 -13.43
C ALA A 261 -2.87 -7.37 -13.24
N ILE A 262 -1.69 -7.57 -12.63
CA ILE A 262 -1.15 -8.90 -12.28
C ILE A 262 -2.12 -9.65 -11.36
N ILE A 263 -2.64 -8.96 -10.34
CA ILE A 263 -3.57 -9.54 -9.36
C ILE A 263 -4.95 -9.78 -9.98
N LEU A 264 -5.44 -8.82 -10.77
CA LEU A 264 -6.81 -8.82 -11.28
C LEU A 264 -7.01 -9.76 -12.47
N LEU A 265 -5.96 -10.01 -13.28
CA LEU A 265 -6.10 -10.80 -14.49
C LEU A 265 -6.53 -12.25 -14.23
N PRO A 266 -5.90 -12.99 -13.29
CA PRO A 266 -6.37 -14.33 -12.93
C PRO A 266 -7.80 -14.32 -12.37
N LEU A 267 -8.18 -13.29 -11.60
CA LEU A 267 -9.54 -13.12 -11.09
C LEU A 267 -10.56 -12.89 -12.21
N VAL A 268 -10.22 -12.10 -13.23
CA VAL A 268 -11.07 -11.86 -14.41
C VAL A 268 -11.24 -13.15 -15.21
N SER A 269 -10.19 -13.96 -15.34
CA SER A 269 -10.25 -15.29 -15.95
C SER A 269 -11.26 -16.18 -15.21
N PHE A 270 -11.16 -16.24 -13.88
CA PHE A 270 -12.10 -16.97 -13.02
C PHE A 270 -13.55 -16.48 -13.15
N LEU A 271 -13.80 -15.17 -13.06
CA LEU A 271 -15.14 -14.57 -13.21
C LEU A 271 -15.77 -14.92 -14.56
N ARG A 272 -14.94 -15.04 -15.60
CA ARG A 272 -15.38 -15.39 -16.94
C ARG A 272 -15.82 -16.85 -17.03
N SER A 273 -15.07 -17.78 -16.45
CA SER A 273 -15.45 -19.21 -16.40
C SER A 273 -16.84 -19.38 -15.78
N PHE A 274 -17.13 -18.64 -14.71
CA PHE A 274 -18.44 -18.66 -14.07
C PHE A 274 -19.57 -18.18 -15.00
N ARG A 275 -19.33 -17.14 -15.81
CA ARG A 275 -20.30 -16.65 -16.81
C ARG A 275 -20.51 -17.62 -17.95
N VAL A 276 -19.46 -18.31 -18.42
CA VAL A 276 -19.57 -19.31 -19.49
C VAL A 276 -20.38 -20.51 -19.01
N VAL A 277 -20.16 -20.99 -17.79
CA VAL A 277 -20.94 -22.10 -17.19
C VAL A 277 -22.41 -21.69 -17.01
N ARG A 278 -22.69 -20.47 -16.54
CA ARG A 278 -24.07 -19.98 -16.41
C ARG A 278 -24.73 -19.80 -17.77
N ALA A 279 -24.02 -19.26 -18.76
CA ALA A 279 -24.51 -19.14 -20.13
C ALA A 279 -24.76 -20.51 -20.78
N ALA A 280 -23.94 -21.52 -20.50
CA ALA A 280 -24.16 -22.90 -20.96
C ALA A 280 -25.40 -23.53 -20.29
N LYS A 281 -25.60 -23.33 -18.97
CA LYS A 281 -26.81 -23.77 -18.26
C LYS A 281 -28.08 -23.05 -18.73
N VAL A 282 -27.99 -21.78 -19.12
CA VAL A 282 -29.11 -21.00 -19.68
C VAL A 282 -29.35 -21.34 -21.15
N ALA A 283 -28.30 -21.62 -21.91
CA ALA A 283 -28.38 -22.12 -23.29
C ALA A 283 -29.01 -23.53 -23.37
N ARG A 284 -28.98 -24.33 -22.30
CA ARG A 284 -29.81 -25.54 -22.18
C ARG A 284 -31.32 -25.23 -22.28
N PHE A 285 -31.74 -24.01 -21.94
CA PHE A 285 -33.14 -23.57 -21.98
C PHE A 285 -33.47 -22.62 -23.15
N ALA A 286 -32.47 -21.92 -23.70
CA ALA A 286 -32.63 -21.02 -24.84
C ALA A 286 -31.98 -21.62 -26.10
N LYS A 287 -32.80 -22.07 -27.06
CA LYS A 287 -32.36 -22.62 -28.35
C LYS A 287 -31.23 -21.80 -29.00
N LEU A 288 -30.13 -22.50 -29.28
CA LEU A 288 -28.88 -22.00 -29.87
C LEU A 288 -29.07 -21.46 -31.29
N GLN A 289 -29.11 -20.14 -31.50
CA GLN A 289 -28.95 -19.57 -32.86
C GLN A 289 -27.91 -18.44 -32.97
N GLN A 290 -27.25 -18.01 -31.89
CA GLN A 290 -26.31 -16.87 -31.97
C GLN A 290 -24.87 -17.16 -31.50
N LEU A 291 -24.57 -18.35 -30.99
CA LEU A 291 -23.25 -18.67 -30.44
C LEU A 291 -22.15 -18.97 -31.49
N THR A 292 -22.52 -19.22 -32.75
CA THR A 292 -21.58 -19.55 -33.83
C THR A 292 -20.70 -18.38 -34.27
N LYS A 293 -21.11 -17.12 -34.03
CA LYS A 293 -20.29 -15.94 -34.38
C LYS A 293 -19.21 -15.58 -33.34
N MET A 294 -19.22 -16.18 -32.15
CA MET A 294 -18.26 -15.86 -31.07
C MET A 294 -17.02 -16.77 -31.00
N GLY A 295 -16.96 -17.86 -31.77
CA GLY A 295 -15.80 -18.78 -31.78
C GLY A 295 -14.50 -18.13 -32.28
N ARG A 296 -14.59 -17.18 -33.22
CA ARG A 296 -13.42 -16.53 -33.83
C ARG A 296 -12.69 -15.56 -32.88
N VAL A 297 -13.43 -14.92 -31.98
CA VAL A 297 -12.86 -14.04 -30.92
C VAL A 297 -12.22 -14.88 -29.80
N TYR A 298 -12.53 -16.17 -29.69
CA TYR A 298 -11.94 -17.07 -28.70
C TYR A 298 -10.54 -17.57 -29.11
N ARG A 299 -10.32 -17.79 -30.41
CA ARG A 299 -9.01 -18.21 -30.96
C ARG A 299 -7.89 -17.18 -30.77
N MET A 300 -8.21 -15.88 -30.73
CA MET A 300 -7.23 -14.82 -30.45
C MET A 300 -6.91 -14.64 -28.95
N ARG A 301 -7.69 -15.27 -28.05
CA ARG A 301 -7.55 -15.07 -26.59
C ARG A 301 -6.46 -15.93 -25.96
N GLY A 302 -6.16 -17.11 -26.51
CA GLY A 302 -4.99 -17.90 -26.12
C GLY A 302 -3.67 -17.20 -26.48
N LEU A 303 -3.64 -16.46 -27.59
CA LEU A 303 -2.52 -15.58 -27.94
C LEU A 303 -2.38 -14.45 -26.91
N LEU A 304 -3.50 -13.82 -26.52
CA LEU A 304 -3.51 -12.72 -25.56
C LEU A 304 -2.96 -13.15 -24.19
N ALA A 305 -3.30 -14.36 -23.71
CA ALA A 305 -2.71 -14.90 -22.48
C ALA A 305 -1.18 -15.07 -22.59
N LYS A 306 -0.68 -15.51 -23.75
CA LYS A 306 0.76 -15.60 -24.05
C LYS A 306 1.43 -14.21 -24.16
N THR A 307 0.80 -13.25 -24.84
CA THR A 307 1.32 -11.87 -24.97
C THR A 307 1.33 -11.14 -23.63
N ILE A 308 0.33 -11.37 -22.78
CA ILE A 308 0.27 -10.76 -21.45
C ILE A 308 1.30 -11.41 -20.51
N ARG A 309 1.54 -12.73 -20.61
CA ARG A 309 2.67 -13.38 -19.90
C ARG A 309 4.02 -12.81 -20.35
N ALA A 310 4.19 -12.51 -21.64
CA ALA A 310 5.39 -11.81 -22.12
C ALA A 310 5.46 -10.36 -21.61
N PHE A 311 4.33 -9.66 -21.51
CA PHE A 311 4.25 -8.32 -20.93
C PHE A 311 4.59 -8.31 -19.42
N LEU A 312 4.26 -9.38 -18.67
CA LEU A 312 4.70 -9.56 -17.28
C LEU A 312 6.23 -9.60 -17.15
N VAL A 313 6.91 -10.29 -18.08
CA VAL A 313 8.38 -10.35 -18.10
C VAL A 313 8.99 -9.00 -18.51
N LEU A 314 8.36 -8.29 -19.44
CA LEU A 314 8.80 -6.95 -19.85
C LEU A 314 8.65 -5.92 -18.72
N GLU A 315 7.53 -5.98 -17.98
CA GLU A 315 7.31 -5.13 -16.80
C GLU A 315 8.23 -5.50 -15.63
N LEU A 316 8.60 -6.78 -15.47
CA LEU A 316 9.60 -7.23 -14.51
C LEU A 316 10.96 -6.57 -14.78
N VAL A 317 11.38 -6.55 -16.04
CA VAL A 317 12.59 -5.86 -16.49
C VAL A 317 12.48 -4.36 -16.20
N HIS A 318 11.34 -3.74 -16.51
CA HIS A 318 11.11 -2.32 -16.25
C HIS A 318 11.10 -1.97 -14.74
N ARG A 319 10.58 -2.85 -13.89
CA ARG A 319 10.58 -2.69 -12.42
C ARG A 319 11.98 -2.84 -11.83
N ILE A 320 12.76 -3.80 -12.31
CA ILE A 320 14.18 -3.96 -11.97
C ILE A 320 14.96 -2.71 -12.40
N LEU A 321 14.72 -2.20 -13.61
CA LEU A 321 15.37 -0.97 -14.09
C LEU A 321 14.94 0.29 -13.30
N ARG A 322 13.69 0.38 -12.83
CA ARG A 322 13.19 1.51 -12.04
C ARG A 322 13.63 1.48 -10.57
N THR A 323 13.98 0.32 -10.03
CA THR A 323 14.43 0.16 -8.64
C THR A 323 15.94 0.36 -8.53
N SER A 324 16.47 1.49 -8.99
CA SER A 324 17.78 2.00 -8.52
C SER A 324 17.55 3.05 -7.43
N PRO A 325 17.26 2.64 -6.17
CA PRO A 325 17.25 3.56 -5.04
C PRO A 325 18.59 4.27 -4.88
N GLU A 326 19.68 3.71 -5.41
CA GLU A 326 21.00 4.32 -5.49
C GLU A 326 21.02 5.61 -6.32
N LYS A 327 20.38 5.65 -7.49
CA LYS A 327 20.31 6.88 -8.30
C LYS A 327 19.44 7.95 -7.62
N ARG A 328 18.40 7.52 -6.91
CA ARG A 328 17.54 8.44 -6.14
C ARG A 328 18.23 8.95 -4.88
N LEU A 329 19.03 8.10 -4.22
CA LEU A 329 19.85 8.46 -3.06
C LEU A 329 21.00 9.38 -3.48
N GLN A 330 21.71 9.08 -4.57
CA GLN A 330 22.70 9.97 -5.16
C GLN A 330 22.10 11.32 -5.53
N LYS A 331 20.91 11.35 -6.15
CA LYS A 331 20.22 12.59 -6.47
C LYS A 331 19.82 13.40 -5.22
N LEU A 332 19.39 12.72 -4.15
CA LEU A 332 19.04 13.38 -2.89
C LEU A 332 20.27 13.85 -2.12
N LEU A 333 21.36 13.09 -2.12
CA LEU A 333 22.64 13.48 -1.52
C LEU A 333 23.24 14.69 -2.26
N ALA A 334 23.23 14.68 -3.59
CA ALA A 334 23.63 15.83 -4.39
C ALA A 334 22.78 17.07 -4.06
N GLN A 335 21.45 16.92 -3.94
CA GLN A 335 20.57 18.02 -3.53
C GLN A 335 20.84 18.53 -2.10
N VAL A 336 21.33 17.67 -1.20
CA VAL A 336 21.70 18.09 0.17
C VAL A 336 23.02 18.87 0.14
N GLU A 337 24.00 18.42 -0.64
CA GLU A 337 25.28 19.10 -0.83
C GLU A 337 25.09 20.50 -1.44
N ASP A 338 24.33 20.59 -2.54
CA ASP A 338 23.99 21.87 -3.19
C ASP A 338 23.33 22.85 -2.19
N LYS A 339 22.41 22.36 -1.36
CA LYS A 339 21.71 23.18 -0.36
C LYS A 339 22.61 23.60 0.81
N GLN A 340 23.61 22.80 1.17
CA GLN A 340 24.59 23.17 2.18
C GLN A 340 25.59 24.21 1.65
N ASP A 341 25.90 24.19 0.35
CA ASP A 341 26.70 25.24 -0.29
C ASP A 341 25.94 26.57 -0.34
N GLU A 342 24.66 26.56 -0.74
CA GLU A 342 23.79 27.74 -0.68
C GLU A 342 23.71 28.34 0.73
N LEU A 343 23.57 27.50 1.77
CA LEU A 343 23.55 27.96 3.16
C LEU A 343 24.88 28.59 3.58
N ARG A 344 26.02 28.00 3.20
CA ARG A 344 27.35 28.57 3.49
C ARG A 344 27.55 29.92 2.82
N GLU A 345 27.02 30.11 1.63
CA GLU A 345 27.09 31.39 0.92
C GLU A 345 26.21 32.45 1.58
N LEU A 346 24.98 32.09 1.96
CA LEU A 346 24.09 32.96 2.73
C LEU A 346 24.71 33.35 4.08
N GLU A 347 25.37 32.43 4.79
CA GLU A 347 26.06 32.73 6.05
C GLU A 347 27.21 33.73 5.84
N LYS A 348 27.97 33.64 4.73
CA LYS A 348 29.00 34.61 4.39
C LYS A 348 28.39 36.00 4.12
N GLN A 349 27.30 36.05 3.37
CA GLN A 349 26.58 37.31 3.10
C GLN A 349 26.04 37.93 4.39
N VAL A 350 25.48 37.12 5.28
CA VAL A 350 25.02 37.60 6.60
C VAL A 350 26.18 38.16 7.41
N LYS A 351 27.36 37.53 7.38
CA LYS A 351 28.56 38.05 8.06
C LYS A 351 29.08 39.35 7.44
N SER A 352 29.12 39.46 6.12
CA SER A 352 29.59 40.68 5.46
C SER A 352 28.65 41.85 5.72
N VAL A 353 27.34 41.64 5.57
CA VAL A 353 26.33 42.68 5.87
C VAL A 353 26.38 43.07 7.35
N ARG A 354 26.58 42.12 8.26
CA ARG A 354 26.74 42.44 9.69
C ARG A 354 27.98 43.28 9.95
N ALA A 355 29.12 42.96 9.32
CA ALA A 355 30.34 43.73 9.46
C ALA A 355 30.20 45.15 8.87
N GLU A 356 29.50 45.29 7.74
CA GLU A 356 29.17 46.59 7.15
C GLU A 356 28.28 47.43 8.08
N ILE A 357 27.26 46.83 8.70
CA ILE A 357 26.40 47.50 9.68
C ILE A 357 27.21 47.93 10.92
N GLU A 358 28.12 47.08 11.41
CA GLU A 358 28.97 47.40 12.57
C GLU A 358 29.95 48.54 12.26
N LEU A 359 30.50 48.58 11.05
CA LEU A 359 31.36 49.68 10.58
C LEU A 359 30.56 50.98 10.43
N GLN A 360 29.36 50.93 9.83
CA GLN A 360 28.47 52.09 9.70
C GLN A 360 28.06 52.66 11.06
N GLN A 361 27.69 51.80 12.01
CA GLN A 361 27.37 52.21 13.37
C GLN A 361 28.59 52.84 14.06
N SER A 362 29.78 52.25 13.91
CA SER A 362 30.99 52.82 14.48
C SER A 362 31.36 54.17 13.85
N SER A 363 31.10 54.39 12.56
CA SER A 363 31.33 55.68 11.91
C SER A 363 30.31 56.73 12.34
N GLU A 364 29.02 56.37 12.45
CA GLU A 364 27.97 57.26 12.96
C GLU A 364 28.21 57.63 14.43
N ASP A 365 28.64 56.68 15.26
CA ASP A 365 29.00 56.91 16.65
C ASP A 365 30.20 57.86 16.78
N LEU A 366 31.21 57.73 15.90
CA LEU A 366 32.36 58.65 15.86
C LEU A 366 31.92 60.05 15.42
N GLU A 367 31.13 60.16 14.36
CA GLU A 367 30.66 61.44 13.80
C GLU A 367 29.78 62.21 14.80
N ASN A 368 28.93 61.51 15.55
CA ASN A 368 28.11 62.10 16.62
C ASN A 368 28.93 62.51 17.86
N ALA A 369 30.07 61.88 18.14
CA ALA A 369 30.94 62.23 19.26
C ALA A 369 31.80 63.49 19.01
N VAL A 370 32.06 63.84 17.75
CA VAL A 370 32.86 65.03 17.37
C VAL A 370 32.28 66.36 17.89
N PRO A 371 30.97 66.67 17.73
CA PRO A 371 30.42 67.93 18.24
C PRO A 371 30.38 68.00 19.78
N GLU A 372 30.26 66.87 20.48
CA GLU A 372 30.22 66.83 21.95
C GLU A 372 31.60 67.12 22.57
N ILE A 373 32.67 66.64 21.95
CA ILE A 373 34.06 66.95 22.32
C ILE A 373 34.40 68.41 22.02
N GLN A 374 33.92 68.97 20.90
CA GLN A 374 34.09 70.39 20.57
C GLN A 374 33.32 71.32 21.51
N ALA A 375 32.14 70.94 21.98
CA ALA A 375 31.38 71.70 22.97
C ALA A 375 32.01 71.64 24.38
N ALA A 376 32.58 70.49 24.78
CA ALA A 376 33.25 70.33 26.06
C ALA A 376 34.63 71.02 26.14
N ALA A 377 35.30 71.26 25.00
CA ALA A 377 36.60 71.94 24.93
C ALA A 377 36.51 73.48 25.02
N LEU A 378 35.32 74.07 25.16
CA LEU A 378 35.09 75.52 25.10
C LEU A 378 34.72 76.27 26.40
N PRO A 379 35.10 75.87 27.65
CA PRO A 379 34.91 76.74 28.81
C PRO A 379 36.23 77.18 29.48
N LEU A 380 37.22 77.72 28.75
CA LEU A 380 38.40 78.37 29.37
C LEU A 380 38.97 79.54 28.54
N ARG A 381 38.15 80.25 27.76
CA ARG A 381 38.59 81.46 27.03
C ARG A 381 37.64 82.63 27.25
N ASN A 382 37.33 82.94 28.50
CA ASN A 382 36.69 84.19 28.93
C ASN A 382 37.00 84.42 30.41
N SER A 383 38.27 84.70 30.72
CA SER A 383 38.72 85.24 31.99
C SER A 383 40.05 85.94 31.78
N GLU A 384 39.99 87.11 31.16
CA GLU A 384 40.95 88.22 31.31
C GLU A 384 40.32 89.51 30.75
#